data_AF-A0A7C2WSU6-F1
#
_entry.id   AF-A0A7C2WSU6-F1
#
_cell.length_a   1.000
_cell.length_b   1.000
_cell.length_c   1.000
_cell.angle_alpha   90.00
_cell.angle_beta   90.00
_cell.angle_gamma   90.00
#
_symmetry.space_group_name_H-M   'P 1'
#
loop_
_entity.id
_entity.type
_entity.pdbx_description
1 polymer ?
#
loop_
_entity_poly.entity_id
_entity_poly.type
_entity_poly.pdbx_seq_one_letter_code
_entity_poly.pdbx_strand_id
1 'polypeptide(L)'
;MPKISDVLNKSQLSPLQQKVLDYLQEHDDEVFGYGDVKELSEKINHEGSKRGVSFTLWALLKKRLIDKERVGKHIYFGSKSAISSLREQMRKKI
;
A
#
# COMPACT_ATOMS: atom_id res chain seq x y z
N MET A 1 -3.76 -3.91 23.87
CA MET A 1 -2.84 -5.05 23.71
C MET A 1 -2.74 -5.37 22.23
N PRO A 2 -1.58 -5.19 21.58
CA PRO A 2 -1.42 -5.54 20.16
C PRO A 2 -1.47 -7.06 19.99
N LYS A 3 -2.18 -7.55 18.96
CA LYS A 3 -2.30 -8.99 18.68
C LYS A 3 -0.95 -9.52 18.20
N ILE A 4 -0.52 -10.67 18.74
CA ILE A 4 0.77 -11.31 18.45
C ILE A 4 0.98 -11.58 16.94
N SER A 5 -0.11 -11.74 16.19
CA SER A 5 -0.11 -11.85 14.72
C SER A 5 0.36 -10.59 13.98
N ASP A 6 0.22 -9.40 14.58
CA ASP A 6 0.66 -8.13 13.99
C ASP A 6 2.16 -7.90 14.20
N VAL A 7 2.75 -8.52 15.23
CA VAL A 7 4.17 -8.39 15.57
C VAL A 7 5.03 -9.36 14.75
N LEU A 8 4.54 -10.59 14.51
CA LEU A 8 5.27 -11.63 13.77
C LEU A 8 5.48 -11.33 12.27
N ASN A 9 4.63 -10.51 11.64
CA ASN A 9 4.77 -10.17 10.22
C ASN A 9 5.75 -9.02 9.93
N LYS A 10 6.08 -8.18 10.94
CA LYS A 10 7.05 -7.09 10.77
C LYS A 10 8.52 -7.58 10.77
N SER A 11 8.79 -8.77 11.31
CA SER A 11 10.15 -9.31 11.47
C SER A 11 10.86 -9.74 10.17
N GLN A 12 10.22 -9.67 9.00
CA GLN A 12 10.81 -10.07 7.70
C GLN A 12 10.60 -9.06 6.57
N LEU A 13 10.31 -7.80 6.87
CA LEU A 13 10.19 -6.77 5.83
C LEU A 13 11.56 -6.17 5.51
N SER A 14 11.85 -6.00 4.23
CA SER A 14 13.03 -5.21 3.83
C SER A 14 12.83 -3.74 4.26
N PRO A 15 13.90 -2.95 4.42
CA PRO A 15 13.78 -1.54 4.78
C PRO A 15 12.84 -0.75 3.86
N LEU A 16 12.83 -1.07 2.56
CA LEU A 16 11.91 -0.46 1.60
C LEU A 16 10.45 -0.91 1.82
N GLN A 17 10.22 -2.19 2.08
CA GLN A 17 8.88 -2.69 2.41
C GLN A 17 8.33 -2.05 3.67
N GLN A 18 9.18 -1.89 4.68
CA GLN A 18 8.82 -1.23 5.93
C GLN A 18 8.44 0.23 5.68
N LYS A 19 9.29 1.00 4.97
CA LYS A 19 9.00 2.40 4.61
C LYS A 19 7.69 2.57 3.84
N VAL A 20 7.45 1.73 2.81
CA VAL A 20 6.20 1.79 2.04
C VAL A 20 5.00 1.43 2.91
N LEU A 21 5.12 0.43 3.76
CA LEU A 21 4.05 0.03 4.66
C LEU A 21 3.73 1.13 5.68
N ASP A 22 4.74 1.70 6.32
CA ASP A 22 4.58 2.76 7.32
C ASP A 22 3.93 3.98 6.69
N TYR A 23 4.41 4.40 5.50
CA TYR A 23 3.80 5.51 4.76
C TYR A 23 2.31 5.27 4.44
N LEU A 24 1.96 4.08 3.92
CA LEU A 24 0.56 3.76 3.62
C LEU A 24 -0.31 3.66 4.88
N GLN A 25 0.27 3.29 6.03
CA GLN A 25 -0.45 3.23 7.30
C GLN A 25 -0.64 4.62 7.93
N GLU A 26 0.31 5.53 7.76
CA GLU A 26 0.22 6.93 8.20
C GLU A 26 -0.75 7.75 7.33
N HIS A 27 -0.85 7.40 6.04
CA HIS A 27 -1.73 8.04 5.06
C HIS A 27 -2.87 7.09 4.67
N ASP A 28 -3.80 6.85 5.61
CA ASP A 28 -4.86 5.86 5.47
C ASP A 28 -6.05 6.30 4.60
N ASP A 29 -5.96 7.49 4.02
CA ASP A 29 -6.84 8.07 3.02
C ASP A 29 -6.26 8.04 1.60
N GLU A 30 -4.95 7.81 1.46
CA GLU A 30 -4.27 7.81 0.18
C GLU A 30 -4.23 6.42 -0.49
N VAL A 31 -4.39 6.41 -1.82
CA VAL A 31 -4.27 5.23 -2.65
C VAL A 31 -3.41 5.52 -3.87
N PHE A 32 -2.58 4.55 -4.27
CA PHE A 32 -1.59 4.70 -5.34
C PHE A 32 -1.79 3.65 -6.41
N GLY A 33 -1.81 4.06 -7.68
CA GLY A 33 -1.76 3.15 -8.80
C GLY A 33 -0.33 2.83 -9.24
N TYR A 34 -0.20 1.92 -10.22
CA TYR A 34 1.10 1.64 -10.84
C TYR A 34 1.71 2.87 -11.56
N GLY A 35 0.88 3.84 -11.98
CA GLY A 35 1.35 5.11 -12.56
C GLY A 35 1.98 6.04 -11.52
N ASP A 36 1.52 5.96 -10.27
CA ASP A 36 1.86 6.89 -9.19
C ASP A 36 3.08 6.44 -8.40
N VAL A 37 3.72 5.35 -8.83
CA VAL A 37 4.89 4.75 -8.18
C VAL A 37 6.07 5.73 -8.08
N LYS A 38 6.20 6.67 -9.02
CA LYS A 38 7.21 7.73 -8.93
C LYS A 38 6.92 8.66 -7.75
N GLU A 39 5.67 9.10 -7.63
CA GLU A 39 5.21 9.98 -6.55
C GLU A 39 5.38 9.30 -5.19
N LEU A 40 4.98 8.02 -5.08
CA LEU A 40 5.17 7.24 -3.87
C LEU A 40 6.66 7.10 -3.51
N SER A 41 7.54 6.91 -4.50
CA SER A 41 9.00 6.83 -4.27
C SER A 41 9.57 8.16 -3.73
N GLU A 42 9.09 9.29 -4.24
CA GLU A 42 9.48 10.62 -3.77
C GLU A 42 8.96 10.87 -2.35
N LYS A 43 7.70 10.54 -2.07
CA LYS A 43 7.06 10.66 -0.74
C LYS A 43 7.79 9.88 0.35
N ILE A 44 8.30 8.69 0.04
CA ILE A 44 9.09 7.87 0.99
C ILE A 44 10.59 8.18 0.98
N ASN A 45 11.01 9.27 0.30
CA ASN A 45 12.40 9.68 0.13
C ASN A 45 13.31 8.52 -0.33
N HIS A 46 12.85 7.76 -1.33
CA HIS A 46 13.60 6.66 -1.90
C HIS A 46 14.09 7.00 -3.30
N GLU A 47 15.42 7.07 -3.46
CA GLU A 47 16.12 7.26 -4.74
C GLU A 47 16.17 5.98 -5.61
N GLY A 48 15.38 4.96 -5.26
CA GLY A 48 15.39 3.69 -5.98
C GLY A 48 14.58 3.68 -7.27
N SER A 49 14.76 2.61 -8.04
CA SER A 49 14.03 2.43 -9.29
C SER A 49 12.52 2.27 -9.05
N LYS A 50 11.70 2.85 -9.93
CA LYS A 50 10.24 2.65 -9.95
C LYS A 50 9.84 1.16 -9.86
N ARG A 51 10.64 0.28 -10.45
CA ARG A 51 10.44 -1.18 -10.40
C ARG A 51 10.54 -1.74 -8.97
N GLY A 52 11.43 -1.21 -8.15
CA GLY A 52 11.60 -1.62 -6.75
C GLY A 52 10.37 -1.31 -5.90
N VAL A 53 9.76 -0.13 -6.08
CA VAL A 53 8.54 0.27 -5.37
C VAL A 53 7.32 -0.53 -5.86
N SER A 54 7.17 -0.75 -7.17
CA SER A 54 6.12 -1.64 -7.71
C SER A 54 6.23 -3.07 -7.17
N PHE A 55 7.45 -3.62 -7.12
CA PHE A 55 7.68 -4.94 -6.55
C PHE A 55 7.38 -4.98 -5.05
N THR A 56 7.69 -3.90 -4.34
CA THR A 56 7.40 -3.74 -2.92
C THR A 56 5.90 -3.76 -2.65
N LEU A 57 5.09 -3.01 -3.42
CA LEU A 57 3.63 -3.04 -3.32
C LEU A 57 3.10 -4.46 -3.56
N TRP A 58 3.59 -5.15 -4.59
CA TRP A 58 3.22 -6.54 -4.85
C TRP A 58 3.60 -7.49 -3.69
N ALA A 59 4.79 -7.34 -3.13
CA ALA A 59 5.26 -8.16 -2.01
C ALA A 59 4.45 -7.92 -0.72
N LEU A 60 4.13 -6.66 -0.41
CA LEU A 60 3.28 -6.29 0.72
C LEU A 60 1.85 -6.83 0.57
N LEU A 61 1.30 -6.78 -0.65
CA LEU A 61 0.01 -7.38 -0.96
C LEU A 61 0.04 -8.90 -0.77
N LYS A 62 1.10 -9.58 -1.24
CA LYS A 62 1.27 -11.04 -1.04
C LYS A 62 1.34 -11.41 0.44
N LYS A 63 1.95 -10.55 1.27
CA LYS A 63 1.98 -10.67 2.74
C LYS A 63 0.67 -10.24 3.42
N ARG A 64 -0.36 -9.80 2.67
CA ARG A 64 -1.66 -9.31 3.17
C ARG A 64 -1.56 -8.14 4.16
N LEU A 65 -0.53 -7.31 3.99
CA LEU A 65 -0.29 -6.12 4.82
C LEU A 65 -1.00 -4.87 4.28
N ILE A 66 -1.13 -4.81 2.95
CA ILE A 66 -1.90 -3.79 2.22
C ILE A 66 -2.99 -4.47 1.40
N ASP A 67 -3.94 -3.69 0.89
CA ASP A 67 -4.97 -4.17 -0.03
C ASP A 67 -4.88 -3.48 -1.38
N LYS A 68 -5.68 -3.96 -2.34
CA LYS A 68 -5.88 -3.32 -3.63
C LYS A 68 -7.35 -3.28 -4.01
N GLU A 69 -7.68 -2.32 -4.87
CA GLU A 69 -9.00 -2.23 -5.50
C GLU A 69 -8.87 -1.89 -6.98
N ARG A 70 -9.79 -2.41 -7.79
CA ARG A 70 -9.84 -2.10 -9.21
C ARG A 70 -10.95 -1.10 -9.47
N VAL A 71 -10.58 0.09 -9.94
CA VAL A 71 -11.53 1.12 -10.36
C VAL A 71 -11.41 1.29 -11.88
N GLY A 72 -12.38 0.73 -12.61
CA GLY A 72 -12.36 0.68 -14.07
C GLY A 72 -11.16 -0.09 -14.63
N LYS A 73 -10.27 0.62 -15.34
CA LYS A 73 -9.04 0.07 -15.94
C LYS A 73 -7.82 0.18 -15.02
N HIS A 74 -7.94 0.84 -13.88
CA HIS A 74 -6.84 1.13 -12.98
C HIS A 74 -6.90 0.24 -11.73
N ILE A 75 -5.73 -0.10 -11.19
CA ILE A 75 -5.57 -0.83 -9.93
C ILE A 75 -4.90 0.12 -8.95
N TYR A 76 -5.53 0.30 -7.80
CA TYR A 76 -5.05 1.14 -6.71
C TYR A 76 -4.64 0.27 -5.53
N PHE A 77 -3.56 0.66 -4.86
CA PHE A 77 -3.01 0.03 -3.67
C PHE A 77 -3.03 1.04 -2.53
N GLY A 78 -3.33 0.58 -1.32
CA GLY A 78 -3.35 1.44 -0.15
C GLY A 78 -3.41 0.62 1.13
N SER A 79 -3.50 1.28 2.27
CA SER A 79 -3.83 0.59 3.50
C SER A 79 -5.19 -0.12 3.39
N LYS A 80 -5.44 -1.07 4.28
CA LYS A 80 -6.73 -1.77 4.32
C LYS A 80 -7.88 -0.78 4.55
N SER A 81 -7.66 0.25 5.37
CA SER A 81 -8.61 1.32 5.61
C SER A 81 -8.87 2.14 4.34
N ALA A 82 -7.81 2.60 3.66
CA ALA A 82 -7.91 3.39 2.43
C ALA A 82 -8.71 2.65 1.35
N ILE A 83 -8.39 1.37 1.15
CA ILE A 83 -9.07 0.53 0.16
C ILE A 83 -10.51 0.22 0.57
N SER A 84 -10.78 0.01 1.86
CA SER A 84 -12.15 -0.16 2.35
C SER A 84 -13.00 1.09 2.08
N SER A 85 -12.46 2.27 2.40
CA SER A 85 -13.10 3.56 2.13
C SER A 85 -13.36 3.75 0.63
N LEU A 86 -12.38 3.44 -0.22
CA LEU A 86 -12.53 3.49 -1.67
C LEU A 86 -13.65 2.57 -2.17
N ARG A 87 -13.69 1.31 -1.69
CA ARG A 87 -14.77 0.34 -2.02
C ARG A 87 -16.15 0.85 -1.60
N GLU A 88 -16.25 1.53 -0.47
CA GLU A 88 -17.51 2.10 0.01
C GLU A 88 -17.96 3.28 -0.86
N GLN A 89 -17.04 4.17 -1.22
CA GLN A 89 -17.31 5.28 -2.14
C GLN A 89 -17.75 4.80 -3.52
N MET A 90 -17.10 3.76 -4.06
CA MET A 90 -17.50 3.18 -5.36
C MET A 90 -18.90 2.55 -5.29
N ARG A 91 -19.26 1.91 -4.17
CA ARG A 91 -20.60 1.36 -3.96
C ARG A 91 -21.69 2.42 -3.88
N LYS A 92 -21.40 3.59 -3.28
CA LYS A 92 -22.35 4.71 -3.19
C LYS A 92 -22.58 5.45 -4.51
N LYS A 93 -21.70 5.26 -5.51
CA LYS A 93 -21.79 5.89 -6.83
C LYS A 93 -22.55 5.05 -7.87
N ILE A 94 -22.92 3.82 -7.53
CA ILE A 94 -23.79 2.93 -8.34
C ILE A 94 -25.21 3.07 -7.80
#